data_AF-A0A7C6IZE3-F1
#
_entry.id   AF-A0A7C6IZE3-F1
#
_cell.length_a   1.000
_cell.length_b   1.000
_cell.length_c   1.000
_cell.angle_alpha   90.00
_cell.angle_beta   90.00
_cell.angle_gamma   90.00
#
_symmetry.space_group_name_H-M   'P 1'
#
loop_
_entity.id
_entity.type
_entity.pdbx_description
1 polymer ?
#
loop_
_entity_poly.entity_id
_entity_poly.type
_entity_poly.pdbx_seq_one_letter_code
_entity_poly.pdbx_strand_id
1 'polypeptide(L)'
;MTKLLKKLSAIALLAILVFSITACKSEDNDKVGDDVSKDNGSQNTSDTTETKDPFGAYENEVVVSMGRQTLQNPKLPEGDTYEDNAYTRWLKDELNIKIVDE
;
A
#
# COMPACT_ATOMS: atom_id res chain seq x y z
N MET A 1 52.29 -22.33 8.36
CA MET A 1 51.56 -22.13 7.08
C MET A 1 50.09 -22.59 7.12
N THR A 2 49.46 -22.79 8.28
CA THR A 2 48.03 -23.20 8.37
C THR A 2 47.09 -22.12 8.91
N LYS A 3 47.64 -20.99 9.42
CA LYS A 3 46.84 -19.84 9.88
C LYS A 3 46.56 -18.81 8.78
N LEU A 4 47.36 -18.78 7.71
CA LEU A 4 47.12 -17.95 6.52
C LEU A 4 46.07 -18.57 5.57
N LEU A 5 46.00 -19.91 5.50
CA LEU A 5 44.93 -20.61 4.76
C LEU A 5 43.54 -20.38 5.35
N LYS A 6 43.42 -20.28 6.68
CA LYS A 6 42.15 -20.03 7.37
C LYS A 6 41.62 -18.60 7.20
N LYS A 7 42.50 -17.62 6.96
CA LYS A 7 42.10 -16.22 6.71
C LYS A 7 41.73 -15.97 5.24
N LEU A 8 42.17 -16.81 4.31
CA LEU A 8 41.77 -16.77 2.90
C LEU A 8 40.38 -17.38 2.66
N SER A 9 39.94 -18.33 3.51
CA SER A 9 38.60 -18.93 3.42
C SER A 9 37.46 -17.95 3.80
N ALA A 10 37.75 -16.94 4.63
CA ALA A 10 36.73 -15.97 5.08
C ALA A 10 36.49 -14.79 4.10
N ILE A 11 37.37 -14.57 3.13
CA ILE A 11 37.28 -13.44 2.18
C ILE A 11 36.56 -13.83 0.88
N ALA A 12 36.49 -15.13 0.55
CA ALA A 12 35.83 -15.63 -0.65
C ALA A 12 34.28 -15.58 -0.60
N LEU A 13 33.68 -15.42 0.59
CA LEU A 13 32.22 -15.42 0.77
C LEU A 13 31.56 -14.03 0.59
N LEU A 14 32.33 -12.93 0.57
CA LEU A 14 31.78 -11.58 0.42
C LEU A 14 31.66 -11.11 -1.05
N ALA A 15 32.30 -11.79 -1.99
CA ALA A 15 32.38 -11.36 -3.39
C ALA A 15 31.15 -11.77 -4.25
N ILE A 16 30.21 -12.55 -3.70
CA ILE A 16 29.09 -13.12 -4.47
C ILE A 16 27.81 -12.25 -4.37
N LEU A 17 27.77 -11.25 -3.50
CA LEU A 17 26.55 -10.46 -3.25
C LEU A 17 26.34 -9.27 -4.21
N VAL A 18 27.18 -9.06 -5.22
CA VAL A 18 27.18 -7.83 -6.05
C VAL A 18 26.55 -8.00 -7.44
N PHE A 19 25.91 -9.13 -7.74
CA PHE A 19 25.40 -9.42 -9.09
C PHE A 19 23.88 -9.47 -9.27
N SER A 20 23.08 -9.16 -8.25
CA SER A 20 21.61 -9.32 -8.35
C SER A 20 20.84 -8.00 -8.48
N ILE A 21 21.18 -7.18 -9.49
CA ILE A 21 20.27 -6.14 -9.97
C ILE A 21 20.15 -6.25 -11.50
N THR A 22 19.66 -7.40 -11.97
CA THR A 22 19.09 -7.49 -13.31
C THR A 22 17.82 -6.63 -13.30
N ALA A 23 17.90 -5.52 -14.03
CA ALA A 23 16.82 -4.60 -14.30
C ALA A 23 15.56 -5.34 -14.74
N CYS A 24 14.47 -5.14 -14.02
CA CYS A 24 13.13 -5.29 -14.59
C CYS A 24 12.99 -4.22 -15.67
N LYS A 25 13.31 -4.58 -16.91
CA LYS A 25 12.91 -3.85 -18.11
C LYS A 25 11.52 -4.37 -18.47
N SER A 26 10.49 -3.62 -18.10
CA SER A 26 9.16 -3.80 -18.68
C SER A 26 9.25 -3.40 -20.16
N GLU A 27 9.20 -4.40 -21.04
CA GLU A 27 8.92 -4.19 -22.45
C GLU A 27 7.41 -3.95 -22.59
N ASP A 28 7.05 -2.69 -22.79
CA ASP A 28 5.77 -2.29 -23.34
C ASP A 28 5.61 -3.00 -24.69
N ASN A 29 4.78 -4.04 -24.69
CA ASN A 29 4.35 -4.69 -25.91
C ASN A 29 3.12 -3.96 -26.41
N ASP A 30 3.39 -2.95 -27.23
CA ASP A 30 2.41 -2.32 -28.09
C ASP A 30 1.92 -3.36 -29.11
N LYS A 31 0.79 -4.01 -28.81
CA LYS A 31 -0.03 -4.72 -29.80
C LYS A 31 -1.51 -4.40 -29.58
N VAL A 32 -1.92 -3.37 -30.31
CA VAL A 32 -3.23 -3.15 -30.91
C VAL A 32 -4.02 -4.44 -31.09
N GLY A 33 -5.17 -4.49 -30.42
CA GLY A 33 -6.29 -5.38 -30.68
C GLY A 33 -7.56 -4.61 -30.40
N ASP A 34 -8.12 -4.05 -31.47
CA ASP A 34 -9.43 -3.40 -31.55
C ASP A 34 -10.52 -4.39 -31.11
N ASP A 35 -11.25 -4.07 -30.04
CA ASP A 35 -12.68 -4.37 -29.96
C ASP A 35 -13.38 -3.29 -29.14
N VAL A 36 -14.19 -2.52 -29.85
CA VAL A 36 -15.07 -1.47 -29.35
C VAL A 36 -16.25 -2.13 -28.63
N SER A 37 -16.42 -1.83 -27.35
CA SER A 37 -17.75 -1.54 -26.82
C SER A 37 -17.69 -0.55 -25.66
N LYS A 38 -18.31 0.59 -25.95
CA LYS A 38 -18.71 1.69 -25.07
C LYS A 38 -19.31 1.17 -23.75
N ASP A 39 -18.84 1.74 -22.64
CA ASP A 39 -19.75 2.52 -21.81
C ASP A 39 -19.02 3.72 -21.18
N ASN A 40 -19.72 4.84 -21.17
CA ASN A 40 -19.30 6.17 -20.77
C ASN A 40 -19.28 6.31 -19.26
N GLY A 41 -18.20 6.88 -18.72
CA GLY A 41 -18.12 7.17 -17.29
C GLY A 41 -17.11 8.23 -16.91
N SER A 42 -17.11 9.35 -17.65
CA SER A 42 -16.63 10.66 -17.17
C SER A 42 -15.27 10.69 -16.47
N GLN A 43 -14.22 10.64 -17.28
CA GLN A 43 -12.89 11.11 -16.92
C GLN A 43 -12.95 12.64 -16.69
N ASN A 44 -13.29 13.06 -15.48
CA ASN A 44 -13.00 14.42 -15.02
C ASN A 44 -11.53 14.46 -14.60
N THR A 45 -10.65 14.61 -15.59
CA THR A 45 -9.31 15.13 -15.37
C THR A 45 -9.45 16.61 -15.00
N SER A 46 -9.78 16.88 -13.73
CA SER A 46 -9.47 18.19 -13.13
C SER A 46 -8.00 18.16 -12.77
N ASP A 47 -7.16 18.42 -13.77
CA ASP A 47 -5.75 18.75 -13.60
C ASP A 47 -5.69 20.16 -12.97
N THR A 48 -6.03 20.23 -11.69
CA THR A 48 -5.63 21.35 -10.85
C THR A 48 -4.37 20.87 -10.17
N THR A 49 -3.24 21.47 -10.52
CA THR A 49 -2.00 21.41 -9.74
C THR A 49 -2.24 22.09 -8.39
N GLU A 50 -3.10 21.50 -7.57
CA GLU A 50 -3.11 21.74 -6.15
C GLU A 50 -1.92 20.99 -5.59
N THR A 51 -1.15 21.68 -4.75
CA THR A 51 -0.18 21.02 -3.89
C THR A 51 -1.01 20.10 -2.99
N LYS A 52 -1.15 18.82 -3.39
CA LYS A 52 -1.88 17.82 -2.61
C LYS A 52 -1.27 17.83 -1.21
N ASP A 53 -2.10 18.18 -0.22
CA ASP A 53 -1.70 18.10 1.18
C ASP A 53 -1.27 16.66 1.44
N PRO A 54 -0.01 16.41 1.84
CA PRO A 54 0.46 15.05 2.12
C PRO A 54 -0.33 14.37 3.24
N PHE A 55 -1.13 15.11 4.01
CA PHE A 55 -2.01 14.62 5.07
C PHE A 55 -3.51 14.81 4.76
N GLY A 56 -3.86 15.25 3.56
CA GLY A 56 -5.24 15.46 3.13
C GLY A 56 -5.97 14.15 2.83
N ALA A 57 -7.28 14.26 2.60
CA ALA A 57 -8.13 13.13 2.25
C ALA A 57 -7.68 12.43 0.96
N TYR A 58 -7.88 11.11 0.89
CA TYR A 58 -7.68 10.37 -0.33
C TYR A 58 -8.78 10.70 -1.35
N GLU A 59 -8.36 10.98 -2.59
CA GLU A 59 -9.25 11.30 -3.71
C GLU A 59 -10.30 10.20 -3.96
N ASN A 60 -9.90 8.94 -3.77
CA ASN A 60 -10.78 7.77 -3.82
C ASN A 60 -10.85 7.09 -2.46
N GLU A 61 -11.96 6.39 -2.18
CA GLU A 61 -12.15 5.68 -0.92
C GLU A 61 -11.11 4.56 -0.76
N VAL A 62 -10.39 4.59 0.36
CA VAL A 62 -9.42 3.55 0.72
C VAL A 62 -10.08 2.60 1.72
N VAL A 63 -10.14 1.31 1.37
CA VAL A 63 -10.66 0.28 2.27
C VAL A 63 -9.50 -0.44 2.96
N VAL A 64 -9.54 -0.49 4.29
CA VAL A 64 -8.53 -1.15 5.12
C VAL A 64 -9.19 -2.27 5.91
N SER A 65 -8.74 -3.50 5.68
CA SER A 65 -9.11 -4.66 6.50
C SER A 65 -8.34 -4.65 7.81
N MET A 66 -9.04 -4.80 8.93
CA MET A 66 -8.45 -4.74 10.27
C MET A 66 -8.83 -5.96 11.10
N GLY A 67 -7.83 -6.76 11.45
CA GLY A 67 -7.96 -7.73 12.53
C GLY A 67 -7.99 -7.02 13.89
N ARG A 68 -9.01 -7.28 14.70
CA ARG A 68 -9.21 -6.64 16.02
C ARG A 68 -9.24 -7.67 17.15
N GLN A 69 -8.64 -7.31 18.28
CA GLN A 69 -8.87 -8.00 19.55
C GLN A 69 -9.77 -7.11 20.42
N THR A 70 -10.97 -7.59 20.73
CA THR A 70 -11.94 -6.86 21.53
C THR A 70 -11.88 -7.27 23.01
N LEU A 71 -12.38 -6.40 23.87
CA LEU A 71 -12.62 -6.71 25.28
C LEU A 71 -14.06 -7.21 25.43
N GLN A 72 -14.30 -8.08 26.41
CA GLN A 72 -15.66 -8.62 26.67
C GLN A 72 -16.65 -7.54 27.13
N ASN A 73 -16.17 -6.48 27.78
CA ASN A 73 -17.03 -5.41 28.30
C ASN A 73 -16.46 -4.02 27.92
N PRO A 74 -16.61 -3.60 26.65
CA PRO A 74 -16.16 -2.30 26.18
C PRO A 74 -16.76 -1.16 27.00
N LYS A 75 -15.96 -0.12 27.23
CA LYS A 75 -16.42 1.16 27.79
C LYS A 75 -16.50 2.20 26.67
N LEU A 76 -17.24 1.88 25.62
CA LEU A 76 -17.47 2.80 24.52
C LEU A 76 -18.58 3.80 24.91
N PRO A 77 -18.59 5.01 24.32
CA PRO A 77 -19.72 5.92 24.42
C PRO A 77 -21.05 5.25 24.04
N GLU A 78 -22.16 5.82 24.49
CA GLU A 78 -23.48 5.29 24.16
C GLU A 78 -23.72 5.31 22.64
N GLY A 79 -24.11 4.16 22.08
CA GLY A 79 -24.34 3.98 20.65
C GLY A 79 -23.10 3.59 19.83
N ASP A 80 -21.89 3.69 20.38
CA ASP A 80 -20.67 3.31 19.68
C ASP A 80 -20.40 1.80 19.76
N THR A 81 -19.92 1.22 18.66
CA THR A 81 -19.40 -0.14 18.58
C THR A 81 -17.92 -0.13 18.20
N TYR A 82 -17.27 -1.29 18.19
CA TYR A 82 -15.88 -1.36 17.72
C TYR A 82 -15.78 -1.01 16.22
N GLU A 83 -16.81 -1.33 15.45
CA GLU A 83 -16.92 -1.14 14.00
C GLU A 83 -17.33 0.30 13.65
N ASP A 84 -18.25 0.87 14.44
CA ASP A 84 -18.77 2.22 14.26
C ASP A 84 -18.56 3.04 15.54
N ASN A 85 -17.48 3.80 15.57
CA ASN A 85 -17.16 4.72 16.66
C ASN A 85 -16.56 6.02 16.10
N ALA A 86 -16.32 6.96 17.01
CA ALA A 86 -15.74 8.26 16.66
C ALA A 86 -14.48 8.16 15.77
N TYR A 87 -13.63 7.14 15.94
CA TYR A 87 -12.40 7.00 15.16
C TYR A 87 -12.65 6.48 13.74
N THR A 88 -13.49 5.45 13.58
CA THR A 88 -13.79 4.90 12.26
C THR A 88 -14.59 5.89 11.41
N ARG A 89 -15.48 6.66 12.04
CA ARG A 89 -16.19 7.77 11.39
C ARG A 89 -15.24 8.90 11.00
N TRP A 90 -14.35 9.32 11.90
CA TRP A 90 -13.38 10.38 11.62
C TRP A 90 -12.45 10.02 10.43
N LEU A 91 -11.96 8.78 10.38
CA LEU A 91 -11.16 8.29 9.25
C LEU A 91 -11.94 8.35 7.93
N LYS A 92 -13.23 8.06 7.96
CA LYS A 92 -14.08 8.12 6.78
C LYS A 92 -14.34 9.56 6.34
N ASP A 93 -14.68 10.43 7.28
CA ASP A 93 -15.10 11.79 6.99
C ASP A 93 -13.92 12.70 6.61
N GLU A 94 -12.78 12.59 7.31
CA GLU A 94 -11.62 13.45 7.09
C GLU A 94 -10.65 12.89 6.05
N LEU A 95 -10.51 11.57 5.97
CA LEU A 95 -9.49 10.93 5.14
C LEU A 95 -10.06 10.09 3.99
N ASN A 96 -11.38 9.88 3.94
CA ASN A 96 -12.00 8.95 3.00
C ASN A 96 -11.50 7.49 3.16
N ILE A 97 -11.14 7.11 4.38
CA ILE A 97 -10.73 5.74 4.71
C ILE A 97 -11.90 5.00 5.36
N LYS A 98 -12.22 3.81 4.85
CA LYS A 98 -13.19 2.89 5.44
C LYS A 98 -12.48 1.69 6.06
N ILE A 99 -12.73 1.47 7.35
CA ILE A 99 -12.26 0.27 8.05
C ILE A 99 -13.30 -0.85 7.89
N VAL A 100 -12.85 -2.04 7.52
CA VAL A 100 -13.65 -3.26 7.46
C VAL A 100 -12.99 -4.36 8.29
N ASP A 101 -13.78 -5.28 8.81
CA ASP A 101 -13.25 -6.44 9.53
C ASP A 101 -12.91 -7.56 8.55
N GLU A 102 -11.88 -8.34 8.89
CA GLU A 102 -11.38 -9.49 8.13
C GLU A 102 -11.91 -10.82 8.69
#